data_AF-A0A6N9ZTW6-F1
#
_entry.id   AF-A0A6N9ZTW6-F1
#
_cell.length_a   1.000
_cell.length_b   1.000
_cell.length_c   1.000
_cell.angle_alpha   90.00
_cell.angle_beta   90.00
_cell.angle_gamma   90.00
#
_symmetry.space_group_name_H-M   'P 1'
#
loop_
_entity.id
_entity.type
_entity.pdbx_description
1 polymer ?
#
loop_
_entity_poly.entity_id
_entity_poly.type
_entity_poly.pdbx_seq_one_letter_code
_entity_poly.pdbx_strand_id
1 'polypeptide(L)'
;STDLISDFKKTYPQIQLDIYEGPDYYCEEAVLKGDLDIAFTIGPINKSKFHSKVVKTKHPCVLIHQKHPLSKKSKINFDDLKDERFIITNQNFKIYHNFISKCRQANFQPNIVFSTTEIHIVHKLSRLNKGLGISIDFVVI
;
A
#
# COMPACT_ATOMS: atom_id res chain seq x y z
N SER A 1 15.12 0.29 5.00
CA SER A 1 16.45 -0.13 5.46
C SER A 1 16.40 -1.63 5.56
N THR A 2 17.17 -2.31 4.71
CA THR A 2 17.38 -3.76 4.71
C THR A 2 18.17 -4.24 5.94
N ASP A 3 18.58 -3.30 6.80
CA ASP A 3 19.52 -3.55 7.88
C ASP A 3 18.81 -4.05 9.14
N LEU A 4 17.52 -3.75 9.34
CA LEU A 4 16.83 -4.07 10.60
C LEU A 4 16.76 -5.58 10.91
N ILE A 5 16.49 -6.41 9.91
CA ILE A 5 16.48 -7.88 10.09
C ILE A 5 17.89 -8.40 10.36
N SER A 6 18.89 -7.87 9.64
CA SER A 6 20.29 -8.26 9.80
C SER A 6 20.81 -7.87 11.19
N ASP A 7 20.53 -6.66 11.63
CA ASP A 7 20.92 -6.14 12.93
C ASP A 7 20.22 -6.90 14.05
N PHE A 8 18.93 -7.20 13.92
CA PHE A 8 18.21 -8.04 14.90
C PHE A 8 18.84 -9.42 15.03
N LYS A 9 19.15 -10.09 13.91
CA LYS A 9 19.80 -11.42 13.91
C LYS A 9 21.20 -11.37 14.53
N LYS A 10 21.94 -10.28 14.35
CA LYS A 10 23.26 -10.10 15.00
C LYS A 10 23.14 -9.87 16.50
N THR A 11 22.17 -9.07 16.94
CA THR A 11 21.95 -8.77 18.36
C THR A 11 21.36 -9.96 19.12
N TYR A 12 20.51 -10.77 18.47
CA TYR A 12 19.82 -11.92 19.07
C TYR A 12 20.02 -13.20 18.23
N PRO A 13 21.24 -13.75 18.17
CA PRO A 13 21.58 -14.87 17.27
C PRO A 13 20.86 -16.19 17.60
N GLN A 14 20.32 -16.32 18.82
CA GLN A 14 19.56 -17.48 19.27
C GLN A 14 18.09 -17.45 18.81
N ILE A 15 17.59 -16.33 18.30
CA ILE A 15 16.22 -16.20 17.82
C ILE A 15 16.18 -16.49 16.32
N GLN A 16 15.45 -17.54 15.93
CA GLN A 16 15.11 -17.77 14.53
C GLN A 16 13.95 -16.85 14.12
N LEU A 17 14.12 -16.14 13.01
CA LEU A 17 13.07 -15.34 12.40
C LEU A 17 12.53 -16.04 11.16
N ASP A 18 11.24 -16.39 11.20
CA ASP A 18 10.49 -16.83 10.03
C ASP A 18 9.66 -15.65 9.51
N ILE A 19 9.91 -15.25 8.27
CA ILE A 19 9.32 -14.04 7.67
C ILE A 19 8.38 -14.46 6.55
N TYR A 20 7.13 -13.99 6.66
CA TYR A 20 6.11 -14.17 5.64
C TYR A 20 5.73 -12.82 5.04
N GLU A 21 5.60 -12.77 3.71
CA GLU A 21 5.07 -11.61 2.99
C GLU A 21 3.76 -12.00 2.29
N GLY A 22 2.74 -11.18 2.48
CA GLY A 22 1.44 -11.40 1.86
C GLY A 22 0.47 -10.23 2.07
N PRO A 23 -0.77 -10.35 1.57
CA PRO A 23 -1.76 -9.29 1.67
C PRO A 23 -2.12 -8.94 3.11
N ASP A 24 -2.46 -7.67 3.35
CA ASP A 24 -2.78 -7.13 4.68
C ASP A 24 -3.76 -8.02 5.47
N TYR A 25 -4.90 -8.36 4.85
CA TYR A 25 -5.96 -9.12 5.52
C TYR A 25 -5.55 -10.56 5.80
N TYR A 26 -4.72 -11.16 4.95
CA TYR A 26 -4.21 -12.51 5.19
C TYR A 26 -3.28 -12.52 6.40
N CYS A 27 -2.34 -11.56 6.48
CA CYS A 27 -1.43 -11.46 7.61
C CYS A 27 -2.17 -11.20 8.93
N GLU A 28 -3.22 -10.38 8.92
CA GLU A 28 -4.10 -10.20 10.08
C GLU A 28 -4.80 -11.50 10.49
N GLU A 29 -5.34 -12.26 9.54
CA GLU A 29 -6.00 -13.53 9.82
C GLU A 29 -5.03 -14.60 10.35
N ALA A 30 -3.83 -14.68 9.79
CA ALA A 30 -2.78 -15.59 10.24
C ALA A 30 -2.36 -15.32 11.70
N VAL A 31 -2.32 -14.04 12.13
CA VAL A 31 -2.10 -13.69 13.54
C VAL A 31 -3.27 -14.17 14.42
N LEU A 32 -4.52 -14.04 13.96
CA LEU A 32 -5.68 -14.52 14.74
C LEU A 32 -5.70 -16.05 14.89
N LYS A 33 -5.17 -16.78 13.91
CA LYS A 33 -5.09 -18.25 13.93
C LYS A 33 -3.90 -18.77 14.74
N GLY A 34 -2.94 -17.91 15.08
CA GLY A 34 -1.69 -18.30 15.72
C GLY A 34 -0.63 -18.84 14.74
N ASP A 35 -0.83 -18.64 13.44
CA ASP A 35 0.15 -19.01 12.40
C ASP A 35 1.31 -18.00 12.32
N LEU A 36 1.08 -16.76 12.77
CA LEU A 36 2.08 -15.70 12.89
C LEU A 36 2.00 -15.06 14.28
N ASP A 37 3.16 -14.76 14.88
CA ASP A 37 3.21 -14.05 16.17
C ASP A 37 2.89 -12.55 16.03
N ILE A 38 3.39 -11.91 14.96
CA ILE A 38 3.29 -10.47 14.72
C ILE A 38 3.09 -10.22 13.23
N ALA A 39 2.18 -9.29 12.88
CA ALA A 39 2.03 -8.78 11.53
C ALA A 39 2.30 -7.28 11.46
N PHE A 40 3.02 -6.85 10.42
CA PHE A 40 3.13 -5.46 10.00
C PHE A 40 2.10 -5.21 8.89
N THR A 41 1.12 -4.35 9.14
CA THR A 41 0.04 -4.06 8.19
C THR A 41 -0.34 -2.58 8.20
N ILE A 42 -1.06 -2.15 7.17
CA ILE A 42 -1.59 -0.80 7.04
C ILE A 42 -2.89 -0.67 7.87
N GLY A 43 -3.16 0.53 8.40
CA GLY A 43 -4.43 0.83 9.06
C GLY A 43 -5.61 0.99 8.09
N PRO A 44 -6.86 0.97 8.58
CA PRO A 44 -7.25 0.82 9.99
C PRO A 44 -7.10 -0.63 10.50
N ILE A 45 -6.96 -0.78 11.83
CA ILE A 45 -6.88 -2.08 12.53
C ILE A 45 -8.12 -2.26 13.41
N ASN A 46 -8.69 -3.47 13.41
CA ASN A 46 -9.78 -3.80 14.33
C ASN A 46 -9.24 -4.02 15.75
N LYS A 47 -9.37 -2.98 16.61
CA LYS A 47 -8.88 -3.00 18.00
C LYS A 47 -9.62 -3.99 18.91
N SER A 48 -10.79 -4.51 18.51
CA SER A 48 -11.46 -5.57 19.29
C SER A 48 -10.83 -6.95 19.06
N LYS A 49 -10.06 -7.10 17.98
CA LYS A 49 -9.40 -8.36 17.58
C LYS A 49 -7.90 -8.33 17.83
N PHE A 50 -7.28 -7.16 17.74
CA PHE A 50 -5.83 -7.02 17.79
C PHE A 50 -5.39 -5.95 18.79
N HIS A 51 -4.34 -6.28 19.56
CA HIS A 51 -3.48 -5.25 20.13
C HIS A 51 -2.55 -4.72 19.04
N SER A 52 -2.57 -3.42 18.78
CA SER A 52 -1.75 -2.81 17.72
C SER A 52 -1.08 -1.53 18.18
N LYS A 53 0.14 -1.30 17.67
CA LYS A 53 0.93 -0.09 17.90
C LYS A 53 1.36 0.49 16.56
N VAL A 54 1.18 1.80 16.40
CA VAL A 54 1.67 2.51 15.22
C VAL A 54 3.19 2.59 15.29
N VAL A 55 3.87 1.97 14.33
CA VAL A 55 5.34 2.03 14.19
C VAL A 55 5.78 3.14 13.25
N LYS A 56 4.95 3.46 12.24
CA LYS A 56 5.24 4.51 11.25
C LYS A 56 3.95 4.98 10.59
N THR A 57 3.92 6.27 10.23
CA THR A 57 2.87 6.87 9.41
C THR A 57 3.46 7.31 8.08
N LYS A 58 2.75 7.02 6.99
CA LYS A 58 3.13 7.39 5.63
C LYS A 58 1.92 7.87 4.85
N HIS A 59 2.18 8.73 3.86
CA HIS A 59 1.14 9.21 2.95
C HIS A 59 1.16 8.36 1.66
N PRO A 60 0.00 7.87 1.20
CA PRO A 60 -0.13 7.36 -0.15
C PRO A 60 0.26 8.43 -1.17
N CYS A 61 0.80 8.00 -2.31
CA CYS A 61 1.14 8.86 -3.44
C CYS A 61 0.47 8.36 -4.72
N VAL A 62 0.30 9.29 -5.66
CA VAL A 62 -0.15 8.99 -7.02
C VAL A 62 1.08 9.00 -7.93
N LEU A 63 1.31 7.90 -8.63
CA LEU A 63 2.36 7.76 -9.63
C LEU A 63 1.83 8.30 -10.95
N ILE A 64 2.46 9.37 -11.44
CA ILE A 64 2.04 10.09 -12.63
C ILE A 64 3.19 10.04 -13.64
N HIS A 65 2.89 9.60 -14.86
CA HIS A 65 3.87 9.64 -15.94
C HIS A 65 4.19 11.09 -16.33
N GLN A 66 5.44 11.40 -16.67
CA GLN A 66 5.88 12.78 -16.96
C GLN A 66 5.11 13.46 -18.10
N LYS A 67 4.61 12.69 -19.08
CA LYS A 67 3.79 13.21 -20.20
C LYS A 67 2.31 13.44 -19.85
N HIS A 68 1.86 13.00 -18.67
CA HIS A 68 0.47 13.16 -18.25
C HIS A 68 0.16 14.62 -17.88
N PRO A 69 -1.00 15.22 -18.21
CA PRO A 69 -1.30 16.62 -17.88
C PRO A 69 -1.13 16.97 -16.40
N LEU A 70 -1.53 16.05 -15.51
CA LEU A 70 -1.38 16.20 -14.06
C LEU A 70 0.07 16.29 -13.58
N SER A 71 1.06 15.86 -14.38
CA SER A 71 2.48 15.97 -14.01
C SER A 71 2.95 17.43 -13.90
N LYS A 72 2.23 18.36 -14.52
CA LYS A 72 2.53 19.80 -14.51
C LYS A 72 2.02 20.50 -13.25
N LYS A 73 1.20 19.83 -12.44
CA LYS A 73 0.66 20.40 -11.20
C LYS A 73 1.64 20.19 -10.05
N SER A 74 1.84 21.23 -9.25
CA SER A 74 2.63 21.15 -8.01
C SER A 74 1.90 20.41 -6.88
N LYS A 75 0.57 20.33 -6.95
CA LYS A 75 -0.30 19.61 -6.02
C LYS A 75 -1.48 19.00 -6.76
N ILE A 76 -1.89 17.81 -6.33
CA ILE A 76 -3.05 17.09 -6.86
C ILE A 76 -4.10 17.01 -5.76
N ASN A 77 -5.31 17.46 -6.09
CA ASN A 77 -6.48 17.27 -5.24
C ASN A 77 -7.29 16.07 -5.73
N PHE A 78 -8.21 15.56 -4.91
CA PHE A 78 -9.05 14.44 -5.31
C PHE A 78 -9.99 14.77 -6.50
N ASP A 79 -10.39 16.03 -6.68
CA ASP A 79 -11.19 16.43 -7.85
C ASP A 79 -10.43 16.26 -9.16
N ASP A 80 -9.10 16.42 -9.14
CA ASP A 80 -8.24 16.21 -10.32
C ASP A 80 -8.17 14.74 -10.75
N LEU A 81 -8.61 13.83 -9.87
CA LEU A 81 -8.51 12.39 -10.04
C LEU A 81 -9.81 11.76 -10.57
N LYS A 82 -10.88 12.55 -10.71
CA LYS A 82 -12.24 12.05 -10.95
C LYS A 82 -12.37 11.24 -12.25
N ASP A 83 -11.79 11.73 -13.33
CA ASP A 83 -11.91 11.16 -14.68
C ASP A 83 -10.69 10.32 -15.08
N GLU A 84 -9.82 10.03 -14.12
CA GLU A 84 -8.55 9.35 -14.36
C GLU A 84 -8.68 7.83 -14.29
N ARG A 85 -7.75 7.14 -14.98
CA ARG A 85 -7.66 5.68 -14.99
C ARG A 85 -6.65 5.21 -13.94
N PHE A 86 -7.08 4.38 -12.99
CA PHE A 86 -6.24 3.93 -11.88
C PHE A 86 -5.68 2.53 -12.05
N ILE A 87 -4.46 2.36 -11.55
CA ILE A 87 -3.75 1.10 -11.40
C ILE A 87 -3.39 0.99 -9.91
N ILE A 88 -3.80 -0.09 -9.25
CA ILE A 88 -3.66 -0.22 -7.79
C ILE A 88 -3.48 -1.68 -7.39
N THR A 89 -2.98 -1.95 -6.18
CA THR A 89 -3.06 -3.31 -5.63
C THR A 89 -4.51 -3.72 -5.38
N ASN A 90 -4.80 -5.02 -5.39
CA ASN A 90 -6.18 -5.54 -5.36
C ASN A 90 -6.85 -5.40 -3.98
N GLN A 91 -8.09 -5.88 -3.88
CA GLN A 91 -8.94 -5.76 -2.69
C GLN A 91 -8.40 -6.49 -1.45
N ASN A 92 -7.37 -7.33 -1.59
CA ASN A 92 -6.73 -8.00 -0.46
C ASN A 92 -5.79 -7.06 0.32
N PHE A 93 -5.54 -5.85 -0.21
CA PHE A 93 -4.73 -4.82 0.42
C PHE A 93 -5.59 -3.66 0.89
N LYS A 94 -5.28 -3.12 2.07
CA LYS A 94 -6.05 -2.03 2.67
C LYS A 94 -5.90 -0.70 1.93
N ILE A 95 -4.77 -0.50 1.24
CA ILE A 95 -4.59 0.69 0.40
C ILE A 95 -5.68 0.81 -0.66
N TYR A 96 -6.19 -0.30 -1.20
CA TYR A 96 -7.32 -0.31 -2.11
C TYR A 96 -8.53 0.36 -1.45
N HIS A 97 -9.00 -0.19 -0.33
CA HIS A 97 -10.20 0.29 0.36
C HIS A 97 -10.05 1.72 0.87
N ASN A 98 -8.87 2.07 1.38
CA ASN A 98 -8.55 3.43 1.82
C ASN A 98 -8.66 4.44 0.66
N PHE A 99 -8.14 4.07 -0.52
CA PHE A 99 -8.24 4.90 -1.72
C PHE A 99 -9.70 5.05 -2.19
N ILE A 100 -10.44 3.94 -2.32
CA ILE A 100 -11.86 3.98 -2.73
C ILE A 100 -12.69 4.83 -1.77
N SER A 101 -12.48 4.68 -0.46
CA SER A 101 -13.17 5.46 0.56
C SER A 101 -12.90 6.96 0.41
N LYS A 102 -11.65 7.34 0.12
CA LYS A 102 -11.28 8.74 -0.11
C LYS A 102 -11.86 9.32 -1.40
N CYS A 103 -11.89 8.54 -2.49
CA CYS A 103 -12.59 8.94 -3.72
C CYS A 103 -14.08 9.18 -3.46
N ARG A 104 -14.74 8.27 -2.71
CA ARG A 104 -16.15 8.44 -2.32
C ARG A 104 -16.37 9.69 -1.47
N GLN A 105 -15.49 9.98 -0.51
CA GLN A 105 -15.55 11.20 0.29
C GLN A 105 -15.41 12.47 -0.59
N ALA A 106 -14.71 12.35 -1.71
CA ALA A 106 -14.61 13.39 -2.74
C ALA A 106 -15.70 13.29 -3.83
N ASN A 107 -16.79 12.55 -3.57
CA ASN A 107 -17.96 12.44 -4.45
C ASN A 107 -17.68 11.86 -5.85
N PHE A 108 -16.73 10.92 -5.96
CA PHE A 108 -16.55 10.13 -7.19
C PHE A 108 -16.21 8.66 -6.94
N GLN A 109 -16.43 7.85 -7.96
CA GLN A 109 -15.98 6.45 -8.00
C GLN A 109 -14.77 6.36 -8.93
N PRO A 110 -13.63 5.83 -8.48
CA PRO A 110 -12.43 5.78 -9.32
C PRO A 110 -12.58 4.71 -10.42
N ASN A 111 -12.13 5.04 -11.63
CA ASN A 111 -12.07 4.11 -12.74
C ASN A 111 -10.81 3.22 -12.64
N ILE A 112 -10.91 2.10 -11.92
CA ILE A 112 -9.79 1.15 -11.78
C ILE A 112 -9.73 0.27 -13.03
N VAL A 113 -8.72 0.50 -13.86
CA VAL A 113 -8.55 -0.22 -15.13
C VAL A 113 -7.62 -1.43 -15.01
N PHE A 114 -6.88 -1.53 -13.91
CA PHE A 114 -6.02 -2.67 -13.62
C PHE A 114 -5.77 -2.82 -12.12
N SER A 115 -5.81 -4.04 -11.62
CA SER A 115 -5.45 -4.37 -10.24
C SER A 115 -4.59 -5.63 -10.15
N THR A 116 -3.68 -5.67 -9.17
CA THR A 116 -2.68 -6.75 -9.03
C THR A 116 -2.32 -6.99 -7.56
N THR A 117 -1.65 -8.10 -7.23
CA THR A 117 -1.02 -8.27 -5.91
C THR A 117 0.34 -7.60 -5.83
N GLU A 118 0.95 -7.30 -6.99
CA GLU A 118 2.34 -6.92 -7.09
C GLU A 118 2.50 -5.41 -7.24
N ILE A 119 3.00 -4.73 -6.19
CA ILE A 119 3.21 -3.28 -6.22
C ILE A 119 4.15 -2.86 -7.37
N HIS A 120 5.15 -3.67 -7.71
CA HIS A 120 6.08 -3.37 -8.81
C HIS A 120 5.39 -3.31 -10.18
N ILE A 121 4.29 -4.06 -10.38
CA ILE A 121 3.48 -3.99 -11.61
C ILE A 121 2.73 -2.66 -11.68
N VAL A 122 2.21 -2.16 -10.55
CA VAL A 122 1.59 -0.83 -10.47
C VAL A 122 2.56 0.25 -10.94
N HIS A 123 3.81 0.21 -10.44
CA HIS A 123 4.87 1.13 -10.85
C HIS A 123 5.21 1.01 -12.33
N LYS A 124 5.41 -0.22 -12.82
CA LYS A 124 5.73 -0.49 -14.23
C LYS A 124 4.68 0.07 -15.17
N LEU A 125 3.39 -0.20 -14.91
CA LEU A 125 2.32 0.26 -15.80
C LEU A 125 2.12 1.78 -15.75
N SER A 126 2.34 2.39 -14.58
CA SER A 126 2.32 3.85 -14.42
C SER A 126 3.45 4.50 -15.23
N ARG A 127 4.66 3.94 -15.16
CA ARG A 127 5.82 4.36 -15.99
C ARG A 127 5.58 4.18 -17.49
N LEU A 128 4.75 3.21 -17.90
CA LEU A 128 4.34 3.01 -19.30
C LEU A 128 3.13 3.86 -19.71
N ASN A 129 2.73 4.82 -18.88
CA ASN A 129 1.60 5.72 -19.11
C ASN A 129 0.27 4.99 -19.37
N LYS A 130 0.02 3.85 -18.69
CA LYS A 130 -1.22 3.06 -18.83
C LYS A 130 -2.34 3.48 -17.87
N GLY A 131 -2.03 4.35 -16.93
CA GLY A 131 -2.92 4.88 -15.90
C GLY A 131 -2.11 5.47 -14.74
N LEU A 132 -2.80 6.12 -13.81
CA LEU A 132 -2.22 6.63 -12.57
C LEU A 132 -2.07 5.49 -11.56
N GLY A 133 -0.86 5.31 -11.05
CA GLY A 133 -0.60 4.29 -10.03
C GLY A 133 -0.92 4.81 -8.64
N ILE A 134 -1.51 3.98 -7.79
CA ILE A 134 -1.63 4.28 -6.36
C ILE A 134 -0.57 3.49 -5.60
N SER A 135 0.27 4.19 -4.86
CA SER A 135 1.43 3.62 -4.15
C SER A 135 1.68 4.34 -2.83
N ILE A 136 2.76 3.96 -2.16
CA ILE A 136 3.35 4.61 -0.98
C ILE A 136 4.74 5.16 -1.31
N ASP A 137 5.09 6.26 -0.65
CA ASP A 137 6.25 7.11 -0.93
C ASP A 137 7.63 6.43 -0.80
N PHE A 138 7.73 5.30 -0.10
CA PHE A 138 9.00 4.59 0.10
C PHE A 138 9.26 3.49 -0.94
N VAL A 139 8.31 3.21 -1.82
CA VAL A 139 8.45 2.24 -2.93
C VAL A 139 8.78 2.94 -4.26
N VAL A 140 8.88 4.28 -4.25
CA VAL A 140 9.28 5.05 -5.42
C VAL A 140 10.79 4.95 -5.61
N ILE A 141 11.20 3.88 -6.29
CA ILE A 141 12.54 3.70 -6.88
C ILE A 141 12.54 4.38 -8.26
#